data_AF-A0A940KPQ1-F1
#
_entry.id   AF-A0A940KPQ1-F1
#
_cell.length_a   1.000
_cell.length_b   1.000
_cell.length_c   1.000
_cell.angle_alpha   90.00
_cell.angle_beta   90.00
_cell.angle_gamma   90.00
#
_symmetry.space_group_name_H-M   'P 1'
#
loop_
_entity.id
_entity.type
_entity.pdbx_description
1 polymer ?
#
loop_
_entity_poly.entity_id
_entity_poly.type
_entity_poly.pdbx_seq_one_letter_code
_entity_poly.pdbx_strand_id
1 'polypeptide(L)'
;MYTQKNNQLLLIQVLRGIASFMVVLFHATENFRLNFDSEFLSGFFSFGAAGVDLFFVLSGFIITYTSGSLVGRPSNVSYFLKRRVIRIFPIYWIIAAAFLCVQLALPSFYKNGYSFTGFNLLGTFLLLPGHSMVNGVSWTLTNELFFYILFIAAFLIRNRALLYSLATGYCLLLIGVFFSGQFMSLSD
;
A
#
# COMPACT_ATOMS: atom_id res chain seq x y z
N MET A 1 -31.74 -10.92 -8.53
CA MET A 1 -30.36 -11.44 -8.68
C MET A 1 -29.31 -10.32 -8.81
N TYR A 2 -29.52 -9.27 -9.62
CA TYR A 2 -28.60 -8.11 -9.73
C TYR A 2 -28.35 -7.36 -8.40
N THR A 3 -29.39 -7.16 -7.59
CA THR A 3 -29.33 -6.44 -6.32
C THR A 3 -28.42 -7.10 -5.29
N GLN A 4 -28.40 -8.45 -5.26
CA GLN A 4 -27.60 -9.22 -4.30
C GLN A 4 -26.09 -9.12 -4.60
N LYS A 5 -25.71 -9.09 -5.88
CA LYS A 5 -24.31 -8.94 -6.31
C LYS A 5 -23.74 -7.56 -5.97
N ASN A 6 -24.55 -6.51 -6.07
CA ASN A 6 -24.16 -5.15 -5.67
C ASN A 6 -23.98 -5.03 -4.15
N ASN A 7 -24.87 -5.67 -3.37
CA ASN A 7 -24.75 -5.68 -1.90
C ASN A 7 -23.49 -6.43 -1.43
N GLN A 8 -23.12 -7.53 -2.08
CA GLN A 8 -21.87 -8.24 -1.77
C GLN A 8 -20.62 -7.39 -2.06
N LEU A 9 -20.59 -6.72 -3.21
CA LEU A 9 -19.47 -5.81 -3.55
C LEU A 9 -19.40 -4.64 -2.57
N LEU A 10 -20.56 -4.07 -2.17
CA LEU A 10 -20.64 -3.02 -1.17
C LEU A 10 -20.07 -3.49 0.17
N LEU A 11 -20.47 -4.66 0.66
CA LEU A 11 -19.96 -5.23 1.91
C LEU A 11 -18.44 -5.34 1.90
N ILE A 12 -17.84 -5.80 0.79
CA ILE A 12 -16.38 -5.91 0.70
C ILE A 12 -15.73 -4.53 0.70
N GLN A 13 -16.31 -3.53 0.05
CA GLN A 13 -15.78 -2.15 0.14
C GLN A 13 -15.86 -1.61 1.57
N VAL A 14 -16.94 -1.91 2.29
CA VAL A 14 -17.10 -1.54 3.71
C VAL A 14 -16.02 -2.23 4.56
N LEU A 15 -15.80 -3.54 4.37
CA LEU A 15 -14.76 -4.28 5.07
C LEU A 15 -13.35 -3.74 4.76
N ARG A 16 -13.07 -3.33 3.52
CA ARG A 16 -11.83 -2.65 3.16
C ARG A 16 -11.71 -1.30 3.87
N GLY A 17 -12.81 -0.56 4.00
CA GLY A 17 -12.88 0.67 4.79
C GLY A 17 -12.50 0.42 6.25
N ILE A 18 -13.11 -0.58 6.89
CA ILE A 18 -12.81 -0.99 8.26
C ILE A 18 -11.33 -1.38 8.39
N ALA A 19 -10.82 -2.22 7.48
CA ALA A 19 -9.43 -2.65 7.44
C ALA A 19 -8.46 -1.46 7.34
N SER A 20 -8.72 -0.51 6.44
CA SER A 20 -7.90 0.70 6.30
C SER A 20 -7.98 1.61 7.54
N PHE A 21 -9.14 1.71 8.18
CA PHE A 21 -9.32 2.51 9.39
C PHE A 21 -8.56 1.92 10.59
N MET A 22 -8.58 0.60 10.73
CA MET A 22 -7.77 -0.12 11.72
C MET A 22 -6.27 0.19 11.57
N VAL A 23 -5.76 0.21 10.34
CA VAL A 23 -4.37 0.56 10.03
C VAL A 23 -4.06 2.01 10.38
N VAL A 24 -4.98 2.94 10.08
CA VAL A 24 -4.84 4.36 10.47
C VAL A 24 -4.75 4.52 11.97
N LEU A 25 -5.62 3.84 12.74
CA LEU A 25 -5.61 3.92 14.21
C LEU A 25 -4.30 3.38 14.79
N PHE A 26 -3.85 2.22 14.31
CA PHE A 26 -2.57 1.63 14.72
C PHE A 26 -1.40 2.60 14.50
N HIS A 27 -1.26 3.12 13.28
CA HIS A 27 -0.18 4.06 12.96
C HIS A 27 -0.32 5.40 13.67
N ALA A 28 -1.53 5.90 13.89
CA ALA A 28 -1.75 7.13 14.64
C ALA A 28 -1.24 6.99 16.07
N THR A 29 -1.59 5.90 16.76
CA THR A 29 -1.10 5.66 18.13
C THR A 29 0.39 5.40 18.19
N GLU A 30 0.96 4.68 17.22
CA GLU A 30 2.39 4.41 17.21
C GLU A 30 3.22 5.66 16.89
N ASN A 31 2.76 6.50 15.96
CA ASN A 31 3.40 7.80 15.70
C ASN A 31 3.27 8.73 16.90
N PHE A 32 2.14 8.71 17.62
CA PHE A 32 1.97 9.52 18.82
C PHE A 32 2.95 9.08 19.92
N ARG A 33 3.08 7.76 20.13
CA ARG A 33 4.04 7.17 21.07
C ARG A 33 5.48 7.54 20.73
N LEU A 34 5.88 7.38 19.47
CA LEU A 34 7.25 7.61 19.03
C LEU A 34 7.66 9.09 19.04
N ASN A 35 6.76 10.00 18.66
CA ASN A 35 7.11 11.43 18.52
C ASN A 35 6.86 12.25 19.80
N PHE A 36 5.94 11.83 20.68
CA PHE A 36 5.57 12.58 21.89
C PHE A 36 5.91 11.87 23.20
N ASP A 37 6.59 10.72 23.16
CA ASP A 37 6.91 9.89 24.34
C ASP A 37 5.69 9.63 25.24
N SER A 38 4.52 9.47 24.60
CA SER A 38 3.24 9.31 25.29
C SER A 38 2.73 7.88 25.11
N GLU A 39 2.39 7.23 26.22
CA GLU A 39 1.72 5.92 26.19
C GLU A 39 0.20 6.03 25.96
N PHE A 40 -0.31 7.22 25.63
CA PHE A 40 -1.73 7.43 25.38
C PHE A 40 -2.24 6.48 24.29
N LEU A 41 -3.09 5.53 24.70
CA LEU A 41 -3.64 4.45 23.86
C LEU A 41 -2.59 3.51 23.23
N SER A 42 -1.35 3.51 23.76
CA SER A 42 -0.31 2.57 23.33
C SER A 42 -0.77 1.13 23.53
N GLY A 43 -0.54 0.29 22.52
CA GLY A 43 -0.96 -1.12 22.54
C GLY A 43 -2.46 -1.36 22.34
N PHE A 44 -3.32 -0.36 22.60
CA PHE A 44 -4.77 -0.49 22.49
C PHE A 44 -5.21 -0.82 21.06
N PHE A 45 -4.58 -0.20 20.06
CA PHE A 45 -4.82 -0.46 18.64
C PHE A 45 -3.78 -1.38 17.99
N SER A 46 -3.03 -2.16 18.77
CA SER A 46 -2.04 -3.13 18.24
C SER A 46 -2.66 -4.12 17.24
N PHE A 47 -3.91 -4.52 17.49
CA PHE A 47 -4.69 -5.37 16.59
C PHE A 47 -4.93 -4.72 15.21
N GLY A 48 -4.77 -3.41 15.07
CA GLY A 48 -4.93 -2.69 13.82
C GLY A 48 -3.91 -3.07 12.75
N ALA A 49 -2.78 -3.69 13.13
CA ALA A 49 -1.82 -4.28 12.20
C ALA A 49 -2.47 -5.38 11.32
N ALA A 50 -3.40 -6.17 11.87
CA ALA A 50 -4.14 -7.18 11.11
C ALA A 50 -5.04 -6.59 10.02
N GLY A 51 -5.33 -5.29 10.09
CA GLY A 51 -6.04 -4.56 9.03
C GLY A 51 -5.29 -4.58 7.70
N VAL A 52 -3.96 -4.65 7.73
CA VAL A 52 -3.14 -4.76 6.51
C VAL A 52 -3.43 -6.07 5.78
N ASP A 53 -3.37 -7.20 6.49
CA ASP A 53 -3.63 -8.53 5.93
C ASP A 53 -5.04 -8.62 5.34
N LEU A 54 -6.03 -8.15 6.10
CA LEU A 54 -7.42 -8.14 5.66
C LEU A 54 -7.61 -7.28 4.39
N PHE A 55 -7.00 -6.09 4.35
CA PHE A 55 -7.09 -5.21 3.19
C PHE A 55 -6.52 -5.86 1.93
N PHE A 56 -5.37 -6.53 2.03
CA PHE A 56 -4.75 -7.20 0.87
C PHE A 56 -5.54 -8.41 0.39
N VAL A 57 -6.02 -9.27 1.30
CA VAL A 57 -6.86 -10.42 0.94
C VAL A 57 -8.13 -9.97 0.21
N LEU A 58 -8.83 -8.97 0.74
CA LEU A 58 -10.04 -8.44 0.11
C LEU A 58 -9.76 -7.75 -1.23
N SER A 59 -8.62 -7.08 -1.36
CA SER A 59 -8.21 -6.44 -2.62
C SER A 59 -7.92 -7.49 -3.69
N GLY A 60 -7.18 -8.56 -3.36
CA GLY A 60 -6.93 -9.68 -4.26
C GLY A 60 -8.22 -10.38 -4.70
N PHE A 61 -9.15 -10.61 -3.75
CA PHE A 61 -10.48 -11.15 -4.05
C PHE A 61 -11.28 -10.25 -5.00
N ILE A 62 -11.39 -8.94 -4.73
CA ILE A 62 -12.13 -8.02 -5.62
C ILE A 62 -11.50 -7.98 -7.00
N ILE A 63 -10.18 -7.89 -7.09
CA ILE A 63 -9.47 -7.80 -8.36
C ILE A 63 -9.77 -9.05 -9.20
N THR A 64 -9.63 -10.26 -8.64
CA THR A 64 -9.92 -11.50 -9.35
C THR A 64 -11.41 -11.64 -9.70
N TYR A 65 -12.31 -11.36 -8.76
CA TYR A 65 -13.76 -11.48 -8.94
C TYR A 65 -14.33 -10.51 -9.97
N THR A 66 -13.88 -9.24 -9.97
CA THR A 66 -14.37 -8.22 -10.92
C THR A 66 -13.72 -8.32 -12.29
N SER A 67 -12.57 -8.98 -12.37
CA SER A 67 -11.79 -9.06 -13.60
C SER A 67 -11.95 -10.37 -14.35
N GLY A 68 -12.71 -11.34 -13.81
CA GLY A 68 -13.06 -12.57 -14.54
C GLY A 68 -13.73 -12.30 -15.89
N SER A 69 -14.42 -11.16 -16.05
CA SER A 69 -15.00 -10.72 -17.33
C SER A 69 -14.02 -9.99 -18.27
N LEU A 70 -12.78 -9.76 -17.85
CA LEU A 70 -11.73 -9.07 -18.62
C LEU A 70 -10.81 -10.05 -19.37
N VAL A 71 -10.97 -11.36 -19.14
CA VAL A 71 -10.19 -12.42 -19.80
C VAL A 71 -10.36 -12.32 -21.32
N GLY A 72 -9.25 -12.12 -22.04
CA GLY A 72 -9.21 -12.08 -23.51
C GLY A 72 -9.48 -10.73 -24.17
N ARG A 73 -9.60 -9.62 -23.43
CA ARG A 73 -9.86 -8.29 -24.00
C ARG A 73 -8.83 -7.23 -23.56
N PRO A 74 -7.74 -7.02 -24.33
CA PRO A 74 -6.66 -6.09 -23.98
C PRO A 74 -7.11 -4.64 -23.75
N SER A 75 -8.12 -4.18 -24.49
CA SER A 75 -8.71 -2.83 -24.33
C SER A 75 -9.31 -2.58 -22.94
N ASN A 76 -9.69 -3.64 -22.23
CA ASN A 76 -10.28 -3.54 -20.90
C ASN A 76 -9.23 -3.42 -19.78
N VAL A 77 -7.97 -3.78 -20.06
CA VAL A 77 -6.86 -3.71 -19.10
C VAL A 77 -6.42 -2.26 -18.85
N SER A 78 -6.26 -1.48 -19.93
CA SER A 78 -5.90 -0.06 -19.82
C SER A 78 -6.98 0.75 -19.12
N TYR A 79 -8.26 0.40 -19.35
CA TYR A 79 -9.40 0.98 -18.66
C TYR A 79 -9.40 0.67 -17.16
N PHE A 80 -9.12 -0.58 -16.80
CA PHE A 80 -9.00 -1.04 -15.41
C PHE A 80 -7.91 -0.28 -14.64
N LEU A 81 -6.75 -0.06 -15.28
CA LEU A 81 -5.65 0.71 -14.70
C LEU A 81 -5.98 2.17 -14.54
N LYS A 82 -6.48 2.82 -15.59
CA LYS A 82 -6.80 4.25 -15.56
C LYS A 82 -7.75 4.59 -14.42
N ARG A 83 -8.80 3.79 -14.21
CA ARG A 83 -9.74 3.98 -13.09
C ARG A 83 -9.06 3.89 -11.71
N ARG A 84 -8.03 3.07 -11.56
CA ARG A 84 -7.29 2.91 -10.30
C ARG A 84 -6.29 4.03 -10.08
N VAL A 85 -5.53 4.38 -11.11
CA VAL A 85 -4.55 5.47 -11.06
C VAL A 85 -5.25 6.80 -10.73
N ILE A 86 -6.34 7.13 -11.43
CA ILE A 86 -7.11 8.36 -11.20
C ILE A 86 -7.75 8.39 -9.81
N ARG A 87 -8.02 7.23 -9.21
CA ARG A 87 -8.56 7.15 -7.84
C ARG A 87 -7.46 7.29 -6.79
N ILE A 88 -6.29 6.69 -7.02
CA ILE A 88 -5.23 6.54 -6.02
C ILE A 88 -4.31 7.76 -5.98
N PHE A 89 -3.75 8.14 -7.13
CA PHE A 89 -2.67 9.13 -7.20
C PHE A 89 -3.10 10.53 -6.73
N PRO A 90 -4.29 11.06 -7.07
CA PRO A 90 -4.66 12.41 -6.65
C PRO A 90 -4.74 12.54 -5.12
N ILE A 91 -5.41 11.59 -4.46
CA ILE A 91 -5.53 11.60 -3.00
C ILE A 91 -4.16 11.37 -2.36
N TYR A 92 -3.38 10.43 -2.90
CA TYR A 92 -2.04 10.15 -2.41
C TYR A 92 -1.13 11.38 -2.48
N TRP A 93 -1.09 12.09 -3.61
CA TRP A 93 -0.26 13.28 -3.76
C TRP A 93 -0.66 14.40 -2.82
N ILE A 94 -1.95 14.60 -2.56
CA ILE A 94 -2.41 15.59 -1.59
C ILE A 94 -1.88 15.24 -0.18
N ILE A 95 -2.01 13.98 0.22
CA ILE A 95 -1.52 13.51 1.53
C ILE A 95 0.00 13.59 1.60
N ALA A 96 0.71 13.11 0.58
CA ALA A 96 2.17 13.16 0.53
C ALA A 96 2.69 14.59 0.59
N ALA A 97 2.08 15.52 -0.15
CA ALA A 97 2.41 16.94 -0.10
C ALA A 97 2.12 17.54 1.29
N ALA A 98 1.00 17.20 1.92
CA ALA A 98 0.69 17.67 3.27
C ALA A 98 1.74 17.20 4.28
N PHE A 99 2.11 15.91 4.27
CA PHE A 99 3.18 15.41 5.15
C PHE A 99 4.53 16.07 4.85
N LEU A 100 4.86 16.28 3.57
CA LEU A 100 6.09 16.97 3.17
C LEU A 100 6.12 18.41 3.72
N CYS A 101 5.02 19.15 3.58
CA CYS A 101 4.89 20.50 4.12
C CYS A 101 5.04 20.53 5.64
N VAL A 102 4.42 19.59 6.37
CA VAL A 102 4.57 19.52 7.83
C VAL A 102 6.02 19.24 8.23
N GLN A 103 6.70 18.31 7.54
CA GLN A 103 8.10 18.00 7.83
C GLN A 103 9.05 19.16 7.51
N LEU A 104 8.77 19.95 6.47
CA LEU A 104 9.54 21.16 6.14
C LEU A 104 9.26 22.31 7.11
N ALA A 105 8.01 22.50 7.52
CA ALA A 105 7.60 23.60 8.39
C ALA A 105 7.91 23.34 9.87
N LEU A 106 7.86 22.08 10.30
CA LEU A 106 8.05 21.64 11.68
C LEU A 106 9.04 20.45 11.74
N PRO A 107 10.34 20.66 11.45
CA PRO A 107 11.32 19.56 11.43
C PRO A 107 11.42 18.82 12.76
N SER A 108 11.26 19.55 13.87
CA SER A 108 11.31 19.00 15.24
C SER A 108 10.10 18.15 15.63
N PHE A 109 9.04 18.14 14.82
CA PHE A 109 7.83 17.36 15.08
C PHE A 109 8.04 15.87 14.83
N TYR A 110 9.01 15.51 13.99
CA TYR A 110 9.35 14.13 13.68
C TYR A 110 10.73 13.81 14.22
N LYS A 111 10.82 12.87 15.18
CA LYS A 111 12.12 12.43 15.73
C LYS A 111 13.04 11.84 14.65
N ASN A 112 12.44 11.16 13.67
CA ASN A 112 13.12 10.63 12.48
C ASN A 112 12.60 11.35 11.24
N GLY A 113 13.25 12.45 10.86
CA GLY A 113 12.89 13.23 9.68
C GLY A 113 13.13 12.47 8.36
N TYR A 114 12.37 12.83 7.34
CA TYR A 114 12.55 12.29 5.99
C TYR A 114 13.85 12.78 5.33
N SER A 115 14.58 11.87 4.67
CA SER A 115 15.75 12.23 3.87
C SER A 115 15.34 12.78 2.51
N PHE A 116 15.57 14.08 2.28
CA PHE A 116 15.27 14.81 1.06
C PHE A 116 16.25 14.52 -0.09
N THR A 117 16.47 13.25 -0.40
CA THR A 117 17.27 12.84 -1.56
C THR A 117 16.37 12.79 -2.82
N GLY A 118 16.90 13.13 -3.99
CA GLY A 118 16.14 13.08 -5.25
C GLY A 118 15.52 11.71 -5.53
N PHE A 119 16.23 10.63 -5.19
CA PHE A 119 15.72 9.25 -5.27
C PHE A 119 14.52 9.01 -4.35
N ASN A 120 14.56 9.49 -3.10
CA ASN A 120 13.45 9.33 -2.15
C ASN A 120 12.22 10.14 -2.58
N LEU A 121 12.44 11.36 -3.07
CA LEU A 121 11.36 12.23 -3.56
C LEU A 121 10.65 11.61 -4.77
N LEU A 122 11.42 11.19 -5.77
CA LEU A 122 10.89 10.46 -6.93
C LEU A 122 10.16 9.20 -6.49
N GLY A 123 10.78 8.44 -5.60
CA GLY A 123 10.20 7.25 -5.03
C GLY A 123 8.84 7.51 -4.37
N THR A 124 8.75 8.55 -3.53
CA THR A 124 7.52 8.92 -2.83
C THR A 124 6.45 9.24 -3.87
N PHE A 125 6.68 10.20 -4.75
CA PHE A 125 5.65 10.64 -5.71
C PHE A 125 5.22 9.57 -6.72
N LEU A 126 6.11 8.63 -7.05
CA LEU A 126 5.85 7.52 -7.98
C LEU A 126 5.49 6.21 -7.29
N LEU A 127 5.47 6.16 -5.95
CA LEU A 127 5.21 4.96 -5.16
C LEU A 127 6.13 3.77 -5.50
N LEU A 128 7.41 4.04 -5.75
CA LEU A 128 8.41 2.99 -6.04
C LEU A 128 8.72 2.14 -4.78
N PRO A 129 9.28 0.94 -4.90
CA PRO A 129 9.82 0.21 -3.74
C PRO A 129 11.23 0.71 -3.37
N GLY A 130 11.70 0.34 -2.16
CA GLY A 130 13.12 0.41 -1.79
C GLY A 130 13.69 1.78 -1.42
N HIS A 131 12.86 2.73 -1.00
CA HIS A 131 13.29 4.06 -0.57
C HIS A 131 12.52 4.51 0.68
N SER A 132 13.05 5.49 1.42
CA SER A 132 12.33 6.09 2.54
C SER A 132 11.19 6.94 2.00
N MET A 133 9.96 6.72 2.45
CA MET A 133 8.78 7.46 2.02
C MET A 133 8.45 8.58 3.02
N VAL A 134 7.93 9.70 2.51
CA VAL A 134 7.53 10.86 3.35
C VAL A 134 6.49 10.45 4.40
N ASN A 135 5.55 9.60 4.02
CA ASN A 135 4.65 8.92 4.94
C ASN A 135 5.03 7.44 4.97
N GLY A 136 5.49 6.96 6.13
CA GLY A 136 5.89 5.56 6.33
C GLY A 136 4.81 4.57 5.89
N VAL A 137 3.53 4.87 6.08
CA VAL A 137 2.42 3.96 5.74
C VAL A 137 2.24 3.77 4.21
N SER A 138 2.85 4.62 3.39
CA SER A 138 2.72 4.58 1.92
C SER A 138 3.22 3.28 1.29
N TRP A 139 4.03 2.49 2.00
CA TRP A 139 4.48 1.17 1.53
C TRP A 139 3.32 0.24 1.18
N THR A 140 2.18 0.37 1.89
CA THR A 140 0.97 -0.42 1.61
C THR A 140 0.40 -0.12 0.22
N LEU A 141 0.46 1.14 -0.21
CA LEU A 141 -0.03 1.59 -1.51
C LEU A 141 0.90 1.19 -2.65
N THR A 142 2.21 1.22 -2.42
CA THR A 142 3.22 0.66 -3.34
C THR A 142 2.95 -0.82 -3.59
N ASN A 143 2.67 -1.59 -2.54
CA ASN A 143 2.31 -3.01 -2.69
C ASN A 143 1.00 -3.19 -3.46
N GLU A 144 -0.03 -2.37 -3.22
CA GLU A 144 -1.29 -2.41 -3.97
C GLU A 144 -1.06 -2.14 -5.47
N LEU A 145 -0.23 -1.17 -5.84
CA LEU A 145 0.15 -0.92 -7.23
C LEU A 145 0.88 -2.11 -7.85
N PHE A 146 1.78 -2.73 -7.10
CA PHE A 146 2.50 -3.91 -7.57
C PHE A 146 1.55 -5.09 -7.80
N PHE A 147 0.58 -5.31 -6.91
CA PHE A 147 -0.47 -6.30 -7.12
C PHE A 147 -1.26 -6.04 -8.42
N TYR A 148 -1.55 -4.78 -8.74
CA TYR A 148 -2.18 -4.44 -10.02
C TYR A 148 -1.28 -4.77 -11.22
N ILE A 149 0.02 -4.52 -11.14
CA ILE A 149 0.99 -4.85 -12.20
C ILE A 149 1.08 -6.37 -12.40
N LEU A 150 1.24 -7.15 -11.32
CA LEU A 150 1.25 -8.61 -11.38
C LEU A 150 -0.04 -9.15 -11.99
N PHE A 151 -1.17 -8.56 -11.59
CA PHE A 151 -2.45 -8.96 -12.13
C PHE A 151 -2.48 -8.78 -13.64
N ILE A 152 -2.02 -7.63 -14.14
CA ILE A 152 -1.95 -7.36 -15.59
C ILE A 152 -0.99 -8.30 -16.30
N ALA A 153 0.17 -8.55 -15.70
CA ALA A 153 1.12 -9.54 -16.19
C ALA A 153 0.45 -10.93 -16.32
N ALA A 154 -0.43 -11.32 -15.39
CA ALA A 154 -1.20 -12.57 -15.46
C ALA A 154 -2.15 -12.66 -16.66
N PHE A 155 -2.67 -11.53 -17.16
CA PHE A 155 -3.51 -11.48 -18.36
C PHE A 155 -2.70 -11.42 -19.65
N LEU A 156 -1.59 -10.69 -19.66
CA LEU A 156 -0.79 -10.46 -20.87
C LEU A 156 0.20 -11.61 -21.14
N ILE A 157 0.76 -12.20 -20.08
CA ILE A 157 1.77 -13.24 -20.19
C ILE A 157 1.08 -14.61 -20.29
N ARG A 158 1.16 -15.23 -21.48
CA ARG A 158 0.69 -16.60 -21.70
C ARG A 158 1.57 -17.64 -20.98
N ASN A 159 2.85 -17.35 -20.81
CA ASN A 159 3.80 -18.24 -20.14
C ASN A 159 3.62 -18.18 -18.61
N ARG A 160 3.00 -19.22 -18.05
CA ARG A 160 2.75 -19.33 -16.60
C ARG A 160 4.04 -19.44 -15.77
N ALA A 161 5.12 -19.99 -16.33
CA ALA A 161 6.41 -20.05 -15.65
C ALA A 161 7.02 -18.66 -15.41
N LEU A 162 6.92 -17.77 -16.42
CA LEU A 162 7.36 -16.37 -16.29
C LEU A 162 6.52 -15.60 -15.25
N LEU A 163 5.22 -15.90 -15.17
CA LEU A 163 4.37 -15.32 -14.14
C LEU A 163 4.81 -15.73 -12.73
N TYR A 164 5.00 -17.03 -12.52
CA TYR A 164 5.43 -17.55 -11.22
C TYR A 164 6.82 -17.02 -10.86
N SER A 165 7.75 -16.90 -11.81
CA SER A 165 9.06 -16.31 -11.53
C SER A 165 8.98 -14.83 -11.14
N LEU A 166 8.10 -14.03 -11.77
CA LEU A 166 7.90 -12.63 -11.40
C LEU A 166 7.26 -12.49 -10.02
N ALA A 167 6.27 -13.34 -9.70
CA ALA A 167 5.64 -13.36 -8.38
C ALA A 167 6.64 -13.78 -7.30
N THR A 168 7.40 -14.86 -7.53
CA THR A 168 8.43 -15.35 -6.61
C THR A 168 9.55 -14.33 -6.45
N GLY A 169 10.03 -13.71 -7.54
CA GLY A 169 11.05 -12.67 -7.48
C GLY A 169 10.65 -11.48 -6.62
N TYR A 170 9.37 -11.07 -6.70
CA TYR A 170 8.85 -10.02 -5.82
C TYR A 170 8.71 -10.45 -4.36
N CYS A 171 8.21 -11.67 -4.10
CA CYS A 171 8.19 -12.20 -2.73
C CYS A 171 9.61 -12.23 -2.13
N LEU A 172 10.61 -12.62 -2.92
CA LEU A 172 12.02 -12.62 -2.52
C LEU A 172 12.54 -11.19 -2.29
N LEU A 173 12.15 -10.21 -3.10
CA LEU A 173 12.49 -8.80 -2.87
C LEU A 173 11.86 -8.26 -1.58
N LEU A 174 10.59 -8.57 -1.29
CA LEU A 174 9.94 -8.17 -0.04
C LEU A 174 10.61 -8.80 1.17
N ILE A 175 10.96 -10.09 1.08
CA ILE A 175 11.74 -10.80 2.09
C ILE A 175 13.10 -10.13 2.26
N GLY A 176 13.81 -9.84 1.17
CA GLY A 176 15.11 -9.18 1.17
C GLY A 176 15.07 -7.78 1.80
N VAL A 177 14.07 -6.96 1.47
CA VAL A 177 13.87 -5.62 2.05
C VAL A 177 13.53 -5.71 3.54
N PHE A 178 12.72 -6.69 3.94
CA PHE A 178 12.41 -6.95 5.35
C PHE A 178 13.65 -7.33 6.15
N PHE A 179 14.48 -8.23 5.61
CA PHE A 179 15.73 -8.64 6.25
C PHE A 179 16.80 -7.54 6.24
N SER A 180 16.90 -6.73 5.17
CA SER A 180 17.84 -5.60 5.15
C SER A 180 17.47 -4.52 6.16
N GLY A 181 16.16 -4.29 6.38
CA GLY A 181 15.67 -3.37 7.40
C GLY A 181 16.01 -3.83 8.82
N GLN A 182 15.96 -5.14 9.08
CA GLN A 182 16.37 -5.72 10.37
C GLN A 182 17.90 -5.75 10.57
N PHE A 183 18.66 -5.99 9.50
CA PHE A 183 20.13 -6.00 9.56
C PHE A 183 20.71 -4.62 9.90
N MET A 184 20.15 -3.54 9.32
CA MET A 184 20.56 -2.18 9.67
C MET A 184 20.20 -1.80 11.11
N SER A 185 19.13 -2.37 11.69
CA SER A 185 18.76 -2.11 13.10
C SER A 185 19.56 -2.89 14.14
N LEU A 186 20.38 -3.87 13.73
CA LEU A 186 21.25 -4.68 14.61
C LEU A 186 22.71 -4.20 14.60
N SER A 187 23.06 -3.28 13.70
CA SER A 187 24.40 -2.70 13.54
C SER A 187 24.57 -1.34 14.22
N ASP A 188 23.51 -0.79 14.82
CA ASP A 188 23.49 0.41 15.67
C ASP A 188 23.28 0.00 17.14
#